data_AF-A0A7C1CMC9-F1
#
_entry.id   AF-A0A7C1CMC9-F1
#
_cell.length_a   1.000
_cell.length_b   1.000
_cell.length_c   1.000
_cell.angle_alpha   90.00
_cell.angle_beta   90.00
_cell.angle_gamma   90.00
#
_symmetry.space_group_name_H-M   'P 1'
#
loop_
_entity.id
_entity.type
_entity.pdbx_description
1 polymer ?
#
loop_
_entity_poly.entity_id
_entity_poly.type
_entity_poly.pdbx_seq_one_letter_code
_entity_poly.pdbx_strand_id
1 'polypeptide(L)'
;MFVPEFSKIINQGIKEKSFDTLFPEEAARLILGLAVDLSESVPALILELDQNPENIGKIERAMKSYESAVERILGAKKDTVNIVNREIIKNFLEKIEN
;
A
#
# COMPACT_ATOMS: atom_id res chain seq x y z
N MET A 1 7.28 14.03 -6.66
CA MET A 1 8.60 13.64 -7.19
C MET A 1 8.56 12.27 -7.87
N PHE A 2 7.89 11.24 -7.32
CA PHE A 2 7.94 9.85 -7.83
C PHE A 2 6.96 9.47 -8.96
N VAL A 3 6.08 10.38 -9.38
CA VAL A 3 5.04 10.09 -10.40
C VAL A 3 5.65 9.59 -11.72
N PRO A 4 6.72 10.21 -12.27
CA PRO A 4 7.31 9.76 -13.53
C PRO A 4 7.87 8.32 -13.46
N GLU A 5 8.49 7.95 -12.35
CA GLU A 5 9.08 6.62 -12.13
C GLU A 5 8.00 5.56 -12.01
N PHE A 6 6.95 5.83 -11.24
CA PHE A 6 5.81 4.92 -11.13
C PHE A 6 5.07 4.78 -12.46
N SER A 7 4.88 5.88 -13.19
CA SER A 7 4.28 5.84 -14.52
C SER A 7 5.07 4.94 -15.48
N LYS A 8 6.42 4.94 -15.42
CA LYS A 8 7.25 4.01 -16.22
C LYS A 8 6.98 2.54 -15.87
N ILE A 9 6.87 2.21 -14.58
CA ILE A 9 6.58 0.85 -14.11
C ILE A 9 5.17 0.42 -14.55
N ILE A 10 4.19 1.31 -14.44
CA ILE A 10 2.81 1.04 -14.86
C ILE A 10 2.76 0.81 -16.37
N ASN A 11 3.45 1.64 -17.16
CA ASN A 11 3.57 1.45 -18.61
C ASN A 11 4.23 0.12 -18.98
N GLN A 12 5.23 -0.33 -18.21
CA GLN A 12 5.81 -1.66 -18.39
C GLN A 12 4.77 -2.76 -18.15
N GLY A 13 4.04 -2.72 -17.03
CA GLY A 13 3.03 -3.73 -16.74
C GLY A 13 1.88 -3.75 -17.76
N ILE A 14 1.53 -2.61 -18.38
CA ILE A 14 0.59 -2.56 -19.52
C ILE A 14 1.16 -3.33 -20.73
N LYS A 15 2.43 -3.09 -21.08
CA LYS A 15 3.10 -3.81 -22.19
C LYS A 15 3.14 -5.32 -21.95
N GLU A 16 3.32 -5.72 -20.69
CA GLU A 16 3.35 -7.12 -20.25
C GLU A 16 1.94 -7.74 -20.09
N LYS A 17 0.87 -6.94 -20.27
CA LYS A 17 -0.53 -7.34 -20.04
C LYS A 17 -0.84 -7.74 -18.59
N SER A 18 -0.04 -7.23 -17.66
CA SER A 18 -0.24 -7.38 -16.22
C SER A 18 -1.21 -6.33 -15.66
N PHE A 19 -1.30 -5.16 -16.31
CA PHE A 19 -2.13 -4.01 -15.94
C PHE A 19 -2.99 -3.54 -17.12
N ASP A 20 -4.11 -2.87 -16.84
CA ASP A 20 -5.12 -2.44 -17.83
C ASP A 20 -5.64 -1.00 -17.57
N THR A 21 -4.80 -0.15 -16.99
CA THR A 21 -5.17 1.27 -16.75
C THR A 21 -4.96 2.14 -17.99
N LEU A 22 -5.93 2.99 -18.30
CA LEU A 22 -5.89 3.91 -19.45
C LEU A 22 -5.02 5.16 -19.21
N PHE A 23 -4.73 5.47 -17.95
CA PHE A 23 -4.11 6.73 -17.54
C PHE A 23 -2.93 6.48 -16.58
N PRO A 24 -1.76 6.02 -17.08
CA PRO A 24 -0.65 5.58 -16.22
C PRO A 24 -0.11 6.67 -15.27
N GLU A 25 -0.11 7.92 -15.70
CA GLU A 25 0.42 9.03 -14.88
C GLU A 25 -0.56 9.42 -13.76
N GLU A 26 -1.85 9.50 -14.08
CA GLU A 26 -2.92 9.69 -13.11
C GLU A 26 -2.99 8.52 -12.12
N ALA A 27 -2.85 7.28 -12.61
CA ALA A 27 -2.79 6.10 -11.77
C ALA A 27 -1.62 6.20 -10.77
N ALA A 28 -0.43 6.58 -11.23
CA ALA A 28 0.72 6.82 -10.36
C ALA A 28 0.44 7.92 -9.31
N ARG A 29 -0.17 9.03 -9.71
CA ARG A 29 -0.57 10.11 -8.77
C ARG A 29 -1.53 9.61 -7.69
N LEU A 30 -2.57 8.87 -8.09
CA LEU A 30 -3.58 8.34 -7.16
C LEU A 30 -2.97 7.35 -6.18
N ILE A 31 -2.16 6.41 -6.67
CA ILE A 31 -1.48 5.42 -5.83
C ILE A 31 -0.58 6.12 -4.80
N LEU A 32 0.22 7.11 -5.21
CA LEU A 32 1.07 7.86 -4.31
C LEU A 32 0.26 8.69 -3.30
N GLY A 33 -0.90 9.24 -3.70
CA GLY A 33 -1.81 9.93 -2.78
C GLY A 33 -2.34 9.00 -1.68
N LEU A 34 -2.75 7.79 -2.05
CA LEU A 34 -3.17 6.76 -1.09
C LEU A 34 -2.01 6.32 -0.18
N ALA A 35 -0.78 6.28 -0.72
CA ALA A 35 0.40 5.95 0.07
C ALA A 35 0.71 7.03 1.13
N VAL A 36 0.46 8.31 0.82
CA VAL A 36 0.59 9.42 1.78
C VAL A 36 -0.45 9.27 2.90
N ASP A 37 -1.72 9.03 2.56
CA ASP A 37 -2.79 8.80 3.55
C ASP A 37 -2.45 7.64 4.49
N LEU A 38 -1.93 6.54 3.95
CA LEU A 38 -1.46 5.41 4.73
C LEU A 38 -0.27 5.79 5.63
N SER A 39 0.66 6.60 5.13
CA SER A 39 1.84 7.05 5.89
C SER A 39 1.50 8.01 7.03
N GLU A 40 0.36 8.70 6.97
CA GLU A 40 -0.11 9.59 8.04
C GLU A 40 -0.94 8.81 9.08
N SER A 41 -1.81 7.91 8.62
CA SER A 41 -2.76 7.19 9.49
C SER A 41 -2.13 6.03 10.26
N VAL A 42 -1.23 5.26 9.64
CA VAL A 42 -0.66 4.04 10.25
C VAL A 42 0.27 4.34 11.43
N PRO A 43 1.20 5.32 11.38
CA PRO A 43 2.09 5.59 12.50
C PRO A 43 1.36 5.96 13.78
N ALA A 44 0.25 6.71 13.69
CA ALA A 44 -0.58 7.05 14.85
C ALA A 44 -1.14 5.79 15.51
N LEU A 45 -1.67 4.86 14.73
CA LEU A 45 -2.18 3.58 15.23
C LEU A 45 -1.07 2.75 15.89
N ILE A 46 0.14 2.78 15.33
CA ILE A 46 1.31 2.07 15.87
C ILE A 46 1.72 2.63 17.23
N LEU A 47 1.80 3.97 17.37
CA LEU A 47 2.19 4.62 18.62
C LEU A 47 1.20 4.37 19.77
N GLU A 48 -0.05 4.04 19.44
CA GLU A 48 -1.11 3.74 20.39
C GLU A 48 -1.25 2.24 20.72
N LEU A 49 -0.42 1.35 20.15
CA LEU A 49 -0.57 -0.09 20.29
C LEU A 49 -0.49 -0.58 21.75
N ASP A 50 0.38 0.01 22.56
CA ASP A 50 0.54 -0.36 23.98
C ASP A 50 -0.76 -0.15 24.76
N GLN A 51 -1.52 0.88 24.41
CA GLN A 51 -2.76 1.25 25.09
C GLN A 51 -3.99 0.65 24.41
N ASN A 52 -3.92 0.37 23.10
CA ASN A 52 -5.00 -0.11 22.26
C ASN A 52 -4.52 -1.25 21.34
N PRO A 53 -4.29 -2.47 21.85
CA PRO A 53 -3.76 -3.58 21.06
C PRO A 53 -4.62 -3.94 19.84
N GLU A 54 -5.92 -3.65 19.86
CA GLU A 54 -6.83 -3.85 18.74
C GLU A 54 -6.51 -2.99 17.51
N ASN A 55 -5.67 -1.95 17.67
CA ASN A 55 -5.16 -1.15 16.55
C ASN A 55 -4.40 -1.99 15.52
N ILE A 56 -3.88 -3.16 15.90
CA ILE A 56 -3.26 -4.11 14.95
C ILE A 56 -4.22 -4.48 13.81
N GLY A 57 -5.49 -4.73 14.12
CA GLY A 57 -6.50 -5.07 13.11
C GLY A 57 -6.81 -3.88 12.18
N LYS A 58 -6.73 -2.65 12.71
CA LYS A 58 -6.90 -1.42 11.91
C LYS A 58 -5.72 -1.23 10.96
N ILE A 59 -4.50 -1.46 11.42
CA ILE A 59 -3.28 -1.41 10.60
C ILE A 59 -3.37 -2.44 9.47
N GLU A 60 -3.68 -3.70 9.79
CA GLU A 60 -3.83 -4.75 8.77
C GLU A 60 -4.90 -4.40 7.73
N ARG A 61 -6.03 -3.84 8.17
CA ARG A 61 -7.13 -3.44 7.29
C ARG A 61 -6.69 -2.30 6.37
N ALA A 62 -5.99 -1.29 6.90
CA ALA A 62 -5.48 -0.17 6.13
C ALA A 62 -4.53 -0.67 5.02
N MET A 63 -3.57 -1.52 5.37
CA MET A 63 -2.62 -2.13 4.43
C MET A 63 -3.30 -2.95 3.33
N LYS A 64 -4.24 -3.84 3.70
CA LYS A 64 -5.02 -4.63 2.73
C LYS A 64 -5.88 -3.74 1.84
N SER A 65 -6.47 -2.68 2.39
CA SER A 65 -7.30 -1.75 1.62
C SER A 65 -6.48 -0.95 0.61
N TYR A 66 -5.27 -0.55 0.98
CA TYR A 66 -4.33 0.12 0.09
C TYR A 66 -3.95 -0.78 -1.09
N GLU A 67 -3.47 -2.00 -0.83
CA GLU A 67 -3.12 -2.95 -1.92
C GLU A 67 -4.31 -3.24 -2.84
N SER A 68 -5.48 -3.47 -2.25
CA SER A 68 -6.71 -3.72 -3.01
C SER A 68 -7.18 -2.52 -3.84
N ALA A 69 -6.91 -1.29 -3.39
CA ALA A 69 -7.17 -0.08 -4.17
C ALA A 69 -6.16 0.07 -5.31
N VAL A 70 -4.88 -0.17 -5.05
CA VAL A 70 -3.82 -0.15 -6.06
C VAL A 70 -4.13 -1.15 -7.18
N GLU A 71 -4.55 -2.38 -6.87
CA GLU A 71 -4.95 -3.37 -7.87
C GLU A 71 -6.05 -2.85 -8.80
N ARG A 72 -7.10 -2.23 -8.22
CA ARG A 72 -8.21 -1.67 -9.00
C ARG A 72 -7.79 -0.50 -9.88
N ILE A 73 -6.92 0.39 -9.37
CA ILE A 73 -6.39 1.53 -10.13
C ILE A 73 -5.54 1.06 -11.31
N LEU A 74 -4.74 0.01 -11.10
CA LEU A 74 -3.88 -0.57 -12.14
C LEU A 74 -4.64 -1.45 -13.14
N GLY A 75 -5.85 -1.93 -12.80
CA GLY A 75 -6.49 -3.00 -13.54
C GLY A 75 -5.72 -4.33 -13.41
N ALA A 76 -5.03 -4.53 -12.29
CA ALA A 76 -4.26 -5.73 -12.02
C ALA A 76 -5.18 -6.89 -11.60
N LYS A 77 -4.68 -8.12 -11.74
CA LYS A 77 -5.36 -9.29 -11.18
C LYS A 77 -5.42 -9.17 -9.65
N LYS A 78 -6.54 -9.59 -9.06
CA LYS A 78 -6.72 -9.65 -7.61
C LYS A 78 -5.60 -10.44 -6.93
N ASP A 79 -5.16 -9.95 -5.78
CA ASP A 79 -4.13 -10.53 -4.92
C ASP A 79 -2.76 -10.69 -5.60
N THR A 80 -2.42 -9.80 -6.54
CA THR A 80 -1.10 -9.78 -7.22
C THR A 80 -0.20 -8.62 -6.80
N VAL A 81 -0.77 -7.57 -6.20
CA VAL A 81 0.02 -6.45 -5.68
C VAL A 81 0.36 -6.73 -4.23
N ASN A 82 1.66 -6.90 -3.95
CA ASN A 82 2.18 -7.11 -2.59
C ASN A 82 3.23 -6.03 -2.29
N ILE A 83 2.76 -4.87 -1.83
CA ILE A 83 3.60 -3.70 -1.54
C ILE A 83 3.98 -3.68 -0.05
N VAL A 84 3.07 -4.14 0.81
CA VAL A 84 3.24 -4.06 2.25
C VAL A 84 4.02 -5.28 2.74
N ASN A 85 5.22 -5.01 3.26
CA ASN A 85 6.01 -6.04 3.92
C ASN A 85 5.46 -6.34 5.32
N ARG A 86 4.62 -7.37 5.39
CA ARG A 86 3.98 -7.83 6.63
C ARG A 86 4.97 -8.37 7.66
N GLU A 87 6.11 -8.92 7.22
CA GLU A 87 7.17 -9.39 8.13
C GLU A 87 7.80 -8.24 8.91
N ILE A 88 7.98 -7.07 8.29
CA ILE A 88 8.51 -5.89 9.00
C ILE A 88 7.55 -5.46 10.10
N ILE A 89 6.24 -5.46 9.83
CA ILE A 89 5.23 -5.10 10.84
C ILE A 89 5.27 -6.11 11.99
N LYS A 90 5.27 -7.42 11.68
CA LYS A 90 5.36 -8.49 12.69
C LYS A 90 6.59 -8.35 13.57
N ASN A 91 7.77 -8.13 12.97
CA ASN A 91 9.02 -7.94 13.69
C ASN A 91 9.02 -6.69 14.58
N PHE A 92 8.34 -5.63 14.15
CA PHE A 92 8.21 -4.40 14.93
C PHE A 92 7.33 -4.62 16.16
N LEU A 93 6.21 -5.34 16.01
CA LEU A 93 5.31 -5.70 17.09
C LEU A 93 5.99 -6.58 18.14
N GLU A 94 6.70 -7.62 17.70
CA GLU A 94 7.46 -8.52 18.59
C GLU A 94 8.53 -7.79 19.42
N LYS A 95 9.03 -6.65 18.93
CA LYS A 95 10.00 -5.81 19.66
C LYS A 95 9.38 -4.86 20.66
N ILE A 96 8.10 -4.53 20.53
CA ILE A 96 7.39 -3.66 21.49
C ILE A 96 6.89 -4.48 22.68
N GLU A 97 6.58 -5.76 22.47
CA GLU A 97 6.13 -6.67 23.53
C GLU A 97 7.27 -7.15 24.48
N ASN A 98 8.54 -6.86 24.17
CA ASN A 98 9.73 -7.24 24.96
C ASN A 98 10.41 -6.01 25.60
#